data_AF-M5RE15-F1
#
_entry.id   AF-M5RE15-F1
#
_cell.length_a   1.000
_cell.length_b   1.000
_cell.length_c   1.000
_cell.angle_alpha   90.00
_cell.angle_beta   90.00
_cell.angle_gamma   90.00
#
_symmetry.space_group_name_H-M   'P 1'
#
loop_
_entity.id
_entity.type
_entity.pdbx_description
1 polymer ?
#
loop_
_entity_poly.entity_id
_entity_poly.type
_entity_poly.pdbx_seq_one_letter_code
_entity_poly.pdbx_strand_id
1 'polypeptide(L)'
;MRSGTQTAKPEVNRQHQFEEIKRRIHGKLVDKLDLSRVGELKGETLTREIRLVVEHLCDAEDTLLNRQERDRIIDEVLDEVLGLGPLELILKDPKVSDILINGPKNIYVEKGGRMQKTDVEFRDGKHLLQIIDRIVSKVGRRVDETCPMVDARLEDGSRVNAIIPPLALDGAAVSIRRFGSNPLKLEDLLNYKAFTPEMVMLLEGCIKARLNMIIAGVPVLVKRRC
;
A
#
# COMPACT_ATOMS: atom_id res chain seq x y z
N MET A 1 -18.68 -18.60 42.30
CA MET A 1 -17.58 -18.05 41.48
C MET A 1 -17.48 -18.89 40.21
N ARG A 2 -18.02 -18.41 39.08
CA ARG A 2 -17.97 -19.11 37.80
C ARG A 2 -16.82 -18.55 36.98
N SER A 3 -15.78 -19.34 36.77
CA SER A 3 -14.69 -19.09 35.82
C SER A 3 -15.23 -19.32 34.40
N GLY A 4 -15.40 -18.24 33.64
CA GLY A 4 -15.75 -18.28 32.23
C GLY A 4 -14.49 -18.45 31.37
N THR A 5 -14.30 -19.64 30.82
CA THR A 5 -13.29 -19.91 29.79
C THR A 5 -13.74 -19.25 28.48
N GLN A 6 -13.03 -18.22 28.03
CA GLN A 6 -13.27 -17.58 26.73
C GLN A 6 -12.86 -18.54 25.60
N THR A 7 -13.84 -19.07 24.87
CA THR A 7 -13.64 -19.83 23.64
C THR A 7 -13.39 -18.86 22.48
N ALA A 8 -12.15 -18.81 21.99
CA ALA A 8 -11.81 -18.09 20.76
C ALA A 8 -12.50 -18.74 19.54
N LYS A 9 -13.07 -17.90 18.65
CA LYS A 9 -13.83 -18.34 17.47
C LYS A 9 -12.96 -19.15 16.48
N PRO A 10 -13.49 -20.21 15.83
CA PRO A 10 -12.72 -21.10 14.95
C PRO A 10 -12.11 -20.43 13.72
N GLU A 11 -12.70 -19.35 13.21
CA GLU A 11 -12.15 -18.59 12.07
C GLU A 11 -10.84 -17.86 12.40
N VAL A 12 -10.70 -17.38 13.64
CA VAL A 12 -9.50 -16.65 14.09
C VAL A 12 -8.28 -17.57 14.13
N ASN A 13 -8.48 -18.84 14.52
CA ASN A 13 -7.41 -19.84 14.58
C ASN A 13 -6.88 -20.19 13.17
N ARG A 14 -7.77 -20.28 12.17
CA ARG A 14 -7.39 -20.58 10.78
C ARG A 14 -6.63 -19.41 10.13
N GLN A 15 -7.03 -18.17 10.44
CA GLN A 15 -6.33 -16.97 9.97
C GLN A 15 -4.92 -16.86 10.58
N HIS A 16 -4.77 -17.15 11.88
CA HIS A 16 -3.45 -17.18 12.52
C HIS A 16 -2.54 -18.28 11.96
N GLN A 17 -3.07 -19.48 11.73
CA GLN A 17 -2.32 -20.57 11.10
C GLN A 17 -1.86 -20.20 9.68
N PHE A 18 -2.72 -19.53 8.91
CA PHE A 18 -2.39 -19.04 7.57
C PHE A 18 -1.21 -18.06 7.61
N GLU A 19 -1.23 -17.07 8.51
CA GLU A 19 -0.14 -16.10 8.68
C GLU A 19 1.16 -16.75 9.16
N GLU A 20 1.09 -17.76 10.04
CA GLU A 20 2.28 -18.50 10.48
C GLU A 20 2.93 -19.30 9.36
N ILE A 21 2.13 -20.02 8.57
CA ILE A 21 2.62 -20.78 7.41
C ILE A 21 3.27 -19.84 6.40
N LYS A 22 2.61 -18.72 6.07
CA LYS A 22 3.16 -17.68 5.20
C LYS A 22 4.51 -17.17 5.70
N ARG A 23 4.61 -16.87 7.00
CA ARG A 23 5.85 -16.38 7.62
C ARG A 23 6.99 -17.39 7.50
N ARG A 24 6.69 -18.69 7.68
CA ARG A 24 7.68 -19.78 7.56
C ARG A 24 8.16 -19.96 6.13
N ILE A 25 7.24 -19.97 5.16
CA ILE A 25 7.56 -20.07 3.74
C ILE A 25 8.40 -18.88 3.29
N HIS A 26 8.01 -17.66 3.66
CA HIS A 26 8.79 -16.46 3.31
C HIS A 26 10.19 -16.49 3.93
N GLY A 27 10.34 -16.90 5.20
CA GLY A 27 11.66 -17.00 5.83
C GLY A 27 12.59 -17.91 5.04
N LYS A 28 12.13 -19.13 4.72
CA LYS A 28 12.87 -20.09 3.89
C LYS A 28 13.14 -19.59 2.49
N LEU A 29 12.21 -18.83 1.92
CA LEU A 29 12.39 -18.25 0.60
C LEU A 29 13.50 -17.19 0.61
N VAL A 30 13.53 -16.30 1.60
CA VAL A 30 14.62 -15.30 1.75
C VAL A 30 15.96 -15.97 2.02
N ASP A 31 16.00 -17.03 2.83
CA ASP A 31 17.24 -17.76 3.08
C ASP A 31 17.78 -18.45 1.81
N LYS A 32 16.87 -18.87 0.90
CA LYS A 32 17.23 -19.46 -0.40
C LYS A 32 17.45 -18.43 -1.50
N LEU A 33 16.79 -17.28 -1.42
CA LEU A 33 16.94 -16.15 -2.33
C LEU A 33 18.05 -15.25 -1.81
N ASP A 34 19.25 -15.51 -2.31
CA ASP A 34 20.34 -14.55 -2.21
C ASP A 34 19.96 -13.29 -3.02
N LEU A 35 19.46 -12.23 -2.34
CA LEU A 35 18.97 -10.99 -2.96
C LEU A 35 20.00 -10.37 -3.93
N SER A 36 21.28 -10.69 -3.73
CA SER A 36 22.42 -10.36 -4.58
C SER A 36 22.28 -10.81 -6.03
N ARG A 37 21.55 -11.92 -6.32
CA ARG A 37 21.42 -12.53 -7.66
C ARG A 37 20.11 -12.17 -8.38
N VAL A 38 19.17 -11.56 -7.67
CA VAL A 38 17.84 -11.21 -8.20
C VAL A 38 17.93 -10.05 -9.21
N GLY A 39 19.03 -9.28 -9.18
CA GLY A 39 19.27 -8.16 -10.10
C GLY A 39 19.57 -8.54 -11.56
N GLU A 40 19.88 -9.81 -11.86
CA GLU A 40 20.29 -10.23 -13.21
C GLU A 40 19.16 -10.80 -14.09
N LEU A 41 18.03 -11.17 -13.49
CA LEU A 41 16.91 -11.80 -14.18
C LEU A 41 15.76 -10.80 -14.41
N LYS A 42 15.30 -10.69 -15.67
CA LYS A 42 14.20 -9.79 -16.05
C LYS A 42 12.83 -10.35 -15.60
N GLY A 43 11.96 -9.40 -15.21
CA GLY A 43 10.68 -9.57 -14.51
C GLY A 43 9.95 -10.90 -14.68
N GLU A 44 9.46 -11.23 -15.87
CA GLU A 44 8.58 -12.40 -16.05
C GLU A 44 9.27 -13.75 -15.77
N THR A 45 10.55 -13.87 -16.12
CA THR A 45 11.32 -15.11 -15.88
C THR A 45 11.61 -15.29 -14.40
N LEU A 46 11.98 -14.19 -13.72
CA LEU A 46 12.23 -14.17 -12.29
C LEU A 46 10.97 -14.53 -11.49
N THR A 47 9.81 -13.98 -11.86
CA THR A 47 8.53 -14.28 -11.22
C THR A 47 8.17 -15.76 -11.34
N ARG A 48 8.41 -16.38 -12.52
CA ARG A 48 8.15 -17.81 -12.73
C ARG A 48 9.08 -18.69 -11.88
N GLU A 49 10.37 -18.39 -11.84
CA GLU A 49 11.33 -19.14 -11.03
C GLU A 49 11.00 -19.06 -9.53
N ILE A 50 10.70 -17.86 -9.02
CA ILE A 50 10.33 -17.69 -7.61
C ILE A 50 9.02 -18.42 -7.32
N ARG A 51 8.03 -18.36 -8.22
CA ARG A 51 6.76 -19.10 -8.06
C ARG A 51 7.01 -20.60 -7.91
N LEU A 52 7.87 -21.20 -8.75
CA LEU A 52 8.22 -22.62 -8.67
C LEU A 52 8.90 -22.97 -7.34
N VAL A 53 9.79 -22.10 -6.85
CA VAL A 53 10.44 -22.29 -5.55
C VAL A 53 9.43 -22.23 -4.40
N VAL A 54 8.48 -21.29 -4.44
CA VAL A 54 7.44 -21.16 -3.42
C VAL A 54 6.49 -22.37 -3.46
N GLU A 55 6.06 -22.81 -4.64
CA GLU A 55 5.26 -24.02 -4.80
C GLU A 55 5.95 -25.25 -4.19
N HIS A 56 7.25 -25.41 -4.46
CA HIS A 56 8.03 -26.50 -3.90
C HIS A 56 8.19 -26.40 -2.36
N LEU A 57 8.32 -25.18 -1.82
CA LEU A 57 8.35 -24.96 -0.38
C LEU A 57 7.00 -25.29 0.28
N CYS A 58 5.88 -24.95 -0.37
CA CYS A 58 4.54 -25.34 0.08
C CYS A 58 4.34 -26.85 0.11
N ASP A 59 4.86 -27.57 -0.90
CA ASP A 59 4.81 -29.04 -0.95
C ASP A 59 5.67 -29.70 0.13
N ALA A 60 6.86 -29.15 0.40
CA ALA A 60 7.78 -29.67 1.40
C ALA A 60 7.31 -29.47 2.85
N GLU A 61 6.34 -28.59 3.08
CA GLU A 61 5.88 -28.20 4.41
C GLU A 61 4.70 -29.01 4.95
N ASP A 62 4.15 -29.95 4.16
CA ASP A 62 2.98 -30.80 4.48
C ASP A 62 1.83 -29.98 5.11
N THR A 63 1.57 -28.83 4.50
CA THR A 63 0.55 -27.89 4.98
C THR A 63 -0.83 -28.39 4.57
N LEU A 64 -1.78 -28.46 5.52
CA LEU A 64 -3.21 -28.77 5.28
C LEU A 64 -3.95 -27.61 4.59
N LEU A 65 -3.37 -27.06 3.53
CA LEU A 65 -3.92 -25.97 2.75
C LEU A 65 -4.71 -26.50 1.57
N ASN A 66 -5.86 -25.90 1.31
CA ASN A 66 -6.57 -26.13 0.05
C ASN A 66 -5.86 -25.38 -1.10
N ARG A 67 -6.24 -25.69 -2.35
CA ARG A 67 -5.64 -25.07 -3.55
C ARG A 67 -5.75 -23.54 -3.56
N GLN A 68 -6.88 -22.98 -3.15
CA GLN A 68 -7.10 -21.53 -3.11
C GLN A 68 -6.22 -20.84 -2.05
N GLU A 69 -6.06 -21.47 -0.88
CA GLU A 69 -5.19 -20.98 0.19
C GLU A 69 -3.72 -21.02 -0.25
N ARG A 70 -3.32 -22.07 -0.97
CA ARG A 70 -1.98 -22.18 -1.56
C ARG A 70 -1.72 -21.10 -2.61
N ASP A 71 -2.64 -20.93 -3.57
CA ASP A 71 -2.51 -19.89 -4.61
C ASP A 71 -2.41 -18.49 -3.98
N ARG A 72 -3.20 -18.23 -2.93
CA ARG A 72 -3.14 -16.99 -2.16
C ARG A 72 -1.79 -16.78 -1.47
N ILE A 73 -1.22 -17.81 -0.85
CA ILE A 73 0.12 -17.71 -0.23
C ILE A 73 1.18 -17.43 -1.28
N ILE A 74 1.11 -18.12 -2.42
CA ILE A 74 2.07 -17.91 -3.52
C ILE A 74 2.02 -16.46 -3.99
N ASP A 75 0.84 -15.94 -4.28
CA ASP A 75 0.68 -14.57 -4.76
C ASP A 75 1.11 -13.54 -3.69
N GLU A 76 0.75 -13.74 -2.41
CA GLU A 76 1.16 -12.84 -1.34
C GLU A 76 2.68 -12.87 -1.08
N VAL A 77 3.33 -14.04 -1.17
CA VAL A 77 4.78 -14.18 -1.00
C VAL A 77 5.53 -13.59 -2.20
N LEU A 78 5.01 -13.77 -3.42
CA LEU A 78 5.53 -13.12 -4.61
C LEU A 78 5.44 -11.59 -4.50
N ASP A 79 4.30 -11.06 -4.04
CA ASP A 79 4.10 -9.64 -3.80
C ASP A 79 5.08 -9.11 -2.71
N GLU A 80 5.42 -9.92 -1.70
CA GLU A 80 6.40 -9.58 -0.64
C GLU A 80 7.85 -9.55 -1.19
N VAL A 81 8.19 -10.47 -2.11
CA VAL A 81 9.56 -10.61 -2.64
C VAL A 81 9.83 -9.66 -3.81
N LEU A 82 8.86 -9.46 -4.70
CA LEU A 82 9.01 -8.70 -5.95
C LEU A 82 8.23 -7.38 -5.96
N GLY A 83 7.13 -7.32 -5.22
CA GLY A 83 6.21 -6.19 -5.16
C GLY A 83 6.50 -5.24 -3.99
N LEU A 84 5.43 -4.58 -3.52
CA LEU A 84 5.43 -3.67 -2.38
C LEU A 84 4.98 -4.35 -1.07
N GLY A 85 4.94 -5.69 -1.07
CA GLY A 85 4.52 -6.49 0.06
C GLY A 85 3.10 -6.18 0.52
N PRO A 86 2.87 -5.98 1.84
CA PRO A 86 1.53 -5.75 2.37
C PRO A 86 0.79 -4.55 1.73
N LEU A 87 1.53 -3.59 1.15
CA LEU A 87 0.94 -2.42 0.49
C LEU A 87 0.18 -2.76 -0.80
N GLU A 88 0.53 -3.82 -1.51
CA GLU A 88 -0.18 -4.23 -2.73
C GLU A 88 -1.67 -4.47 -2.47
N LEU A 89 -2.00 -5.10 -1.33
CA LEU A 89 -3.39 -5.33 -0.94
C LEU A 89 -4.20 -4.03 -0.78
N ILE A 90 -3.55 -2.98 -0.27
CA ILE A 90 -4.16 -1.67 -0.06
C ILE A 90 -4.23 -0.89 -1.37
N LEU A 91 -3.17 -0.95 -2.18
CA LEU A 91 -3.06 -0.23 -3.45
C LEU A 91 -4.04 -0.78 -4.50
N LYS A 92 -4.36 -2.08 -4.46
CA LYS A 92 -5.38 -2.71 -5.30
C LYS A 92 -6.80 -2.18 -5.04
N ASP A 93 -7.10 -1.58 -3.89
CA ASP A 93 -8.43 -1.03 -3.58
C ASP A 93 -8.59 0.40 -4.15
N PRO A 94 -9.44 0.63 -5.16
CA PRO A 94 -9.63 1.95 -5.75
C PRO A 94 -10.33 2.96 -4.83
N LYS A 95 -10.91 2.52 -3.70
CA LYS A 95 -11.58 3.40 -2.74
C LYS A 95 -10.61 4.13 -1.82
N VAL A 96 -9.35 3.70 -1.76
CA VAL A 96 -8.30 4.29 -0.93
C VAL A 96 -7.70 5.52 -1.62
N SER A 97 -7.79 6.69 -0.98
CA SER A 97 -7.19 7.93 -1.49
C SER A 97 -5.81 8.24 -0.89
N ASP A 98 -5.64 8.00 0.40
CA ASP A 98 -4.39 8.28 1.12
C ASP A 98 -4.03 7.08 2.00
N ILE A 99 -2.75 6.79 2.13
CA ILE A 99 -2.19 5.74 2.98
C ILE A 99 -1.17 6.39 3.89
N LEU A 100 -1.29 6.17 5.20
CA LEU A 100 -0.35 6.64 6.21
C LEU A 100 0.16 5.46 7.03
N ILE A 101 1.47 5.34 7.11
CA ILE A 101 2.17 4.27 7.81
C ILE A 101 3.01 4.94 8.90
N ASN A 102 2.70 4.63 10.17
CA ASN A 102 3.42 5.14 11.33
C ASN A 102 4.08 3.95 12.06
N GLY A 103 5.09 3.36 11.40
CA GLY A 103 5.70 2.11 11.82
C GLY A 103 4.95 0.85 11.33
N PRO A 104 5.51 -0.35 11.61
CA PRO A 104 5.12 -1.58 10.93
C PRO A 104 3.68 -2.05 11.24
N LYS A 105 3.13 -1.71 12.41
CA LYS A 105 1.80 -2.17 12.87
C LYS A 105 0.69 -1.13 12.81
N ASN A 106 1.03 0.11 12.43
CA ASN A 106 0.08 1.21 12.42
C ASN A 106 -0.04 1.76 11.02
N ILE A 107 -0.88 1.08 10.23
CA ILE A 107 -1.22 1.48 8.88
C ILE A 107 -2.65 2.02 8.89
N TYR A 108 -2.82 3.18 8.29
CA TYR A 108 -4.08 3.87 8.15
C TYR A 108 -4.35 4.19 6.69
N VAL A 109 -5.61 4.12 6.30
CA VAL A 109 -6.07 4.43 4.95
C VAL A 109 -7.22 5.42 5.02
N GLU A 110 -7.24 6.36 4.09
CA GLU A 110 -8.38 7.24 3.87
C GLU A 110 -9.33 6.61 2.85
N LYS A 111 -10.56 6.35 3.27
CA LYS A 111 -11.65 5.90 2.40
C LYS A 111 -12.81 6.88 2.54
N GLY A 112 -13.17 7.54 1.44
CA GLY A 112 -14.27 8.51 1.42
C GLY A 112 -14.15 9.62 2.47
N GLY A 113 -12.96 10.21 2.63
CA GLY A 113 -12.76 11.33 3.56
C GLY A 113 -12.55 10.96 5.02
N ARG A 114 -12.53 9.66 5.35
CA ARG A 114 -12.37 9.16 6.72
C ARG A 114 -11.16 8.26 6.82
N MET A 115 -10.31 8.56 7.81
CA MET A 115 -9.18 7.72 8.19
C MET A 115 -9.67 6.47 8.91
N GLN A 116 -9.19 5.31 8.48
CA GLN A 116 -9.50 3.99 9.04
C GLN A 116 -8.19 3.23 9.25
N LYS A 117 -8.06 2.54 10.38
CA LYS A 117 -6.93 1.63 10.60
C LYS A 117 -7.16 0.35 9.78
N THR A 118 -6.12 -0.16 9.14
CA THR A 118 -6.19 -1.43 8.39
C THR A 118 -5.77 -2.61 9.25
N ASP A 119 -6.24 -3.80 8.87
CA ASP A 119 -5.79 -5.08 9.46
C ASP A 119 -4.45 -5.57 8.87
N VAL A 120 -3.98 -4.90 7.81
CA VAL A 120 -2.70 -5.17 7.18
C VAL A 120 -1.58 -4.62 8.06
N GLU A 121 -0.56 -5.43 8.32
CA GLU A 121 0.63 -5.06 9.08
C GLU A 121 1.91 -5.52 8.37
N PHE A 122 3.00 -4.80 8.58
CA PHE A 122 4.33 -5.27 8.27
C PHE A 122 4.85 -6.16 9.40
N ARG A 123 5.68 -7.13 9.02
CA ARG A 123 6.35 -8.05 9.95
C ARG A 123 7.11 -7.34 11.07
N ASP A 124 7.96 -6.38 10.70
CA ASP A 124 8.82 -5.61 11.60
C ASP A 124 9.31 -4.32 10.92
N GLY A 125 10.04 -3.49 11.66
CA GLY A 125 10.58 -2.23 11.13
C GLY A 125 11.62 -2.44 10.02
N LYS A 126 12.37 -3.56 10.06
CA LYS A 126 13.34 -3.90 8.99
C LYS A 126 12.63 -4.20 7.68
N HIS A 127 11.54 -4.96 7.73
CA HIS A 127 10.72 -5.23 6.56
C HIS A 127 10.15 -3.93 5.97
N LEU A 128 9.65 -3.00 6.81
CA LEU A 128 9.19 -1.70 6.33
C LEU A 128 10.33 -0.91 5.63
N LEU A 129 11.53 -0.87 6.20
CA LEU A 129 12.69 -0.23 5.58
C LEU A 129 13.08 -0.85 4.24
N GLN A 130 13.05 -2.18 4.12
CA GLN A 130 13.31 -2.88 2.85
C GLN A 130 12.31 -2.51 1.76
N ILE A 131 11.02 -2.39 2.11
CA ILE A 131 9.97 -1.97 1.17
C ILE A 131 10.16 -0.51 0.76
N ILE A 132 10.50 0.37 1.71
CA ILE A 132 10.81 1.78 1.41
C ILE A 132 11.99 1.87 0.44
N ASP A 133 13.09 1.16 0.71
CA ASP A 133 14.28 1.17 -0.15
C ASP A 133 13.96 0.64 -1.55
N ARG A 134 13.13 -0.39 -1.67
CA ARG A 134 12.67 -0.92 -2.97
C ARG A 134 11.83 0.09 -3.75
N ILE A 135 10.90 0.79 -3.09
CA ILE A 135 10.09 1.86 -3.72
C ILE A 135 11.01 2.95 -4.28
N VAL A 136 11.93 3.41 -3.44
CA VAL A 136 12.83 4.52 -3.71
C VAL A 136 13.83 4.15 -4.81
N SER A 137 14.33 2.92 -4.81
CA SER A 137 15.21 2.36 -5.83
C SER A 137 14.55 2.28 -7.21
N LYS A 138 13.28 1.86 -7.30
CA LYS A 138 12.53 1.85 -8.58
C LYS A 138 12.38 3.25 -9.19
N VAL A 139 12.26 4.27 -8.35
CA VAL A 139 12.13 5.69 -8.78
C VAL A 139 13.51 6.34 -9.02
N GLY A 140 14.61 5.63 -8.78
CA GLY A 140 15.98 6.16 -8.96
C GLY A 140 16.37 7.18 -7.89
N ARG A 141 15.77 7.09 -6.70
CA ARG A 141 16.11 7.90 -5.53
C ARG A 141 16.88 7.04 -4.52
N ARG A 142 17.37 7.65 -3.44
CA ARG A 142 18.05 6.97 -2.33
C ARG A 142 17.52 7.48 -1.00
N VAL A 143 17.43 6.60 -0.02
CA VAL A 143 17.12 6.94 1.37
C VAL A 143 18.03 6.13 2.28
N ASP A 144 18.80 6.81 3.11
CA ASP A 144 19.77 6.21 4.03
C ASP A 144 19.93 7.11 5.26
N GLU A 145 20.77 6.71 6.22
CA GLU A 145 20.96 7.46 7.46
C GLU A 145 21.50 8.89 7.24
N THR A 146 22.14 9.15 6.09
CA THR A 146 22.63 10.49 5.72
C THR A 146 21.55 11.34 5.06
N CYS A 147 20.64 10.70 4.31
CA CYS A 147 19.48 11.30 3.68
C CYS A 147 18.19 10.59 4.13
N PRO A 148 17.71 10.84 5.36
CA PRO A 148 16.64 10.04 5.99
C PRO A 148 15.23 10.40 5.52
N MET A 149 15.07 11.25 4.49
CA MET A 149 13.80 11.69 3.96
C MET A 149 13.82 11.68 2.43
N VAL A 150 12.71 11.24 1.82
CA VAL A 150 12.56 11.17 0.37
C VAL A 150 11.14 11.53 -0.07
N ASP A 151 11.05 12.23 -1.20
CA ASP A 151 9.81 12.44 -1.95
C ASP A 151 9.99 11.82 -3.35
N ALA A 152 9.04 10.96 -3.74
CA ALA A 152 9.08 10.16 -4.95
C ALA A 152 7.69 10.07 -5.60
N ARG A 153 7.67 9.79 -6.91
CA ARG A 153 6.45 9.42 -7.62
C ARG A 153 6.52 7.97 -8.04
N LEU A 154 5.50 7.21 -7.68
CA LEU A 154 5.31 5.82 -8.12
C LEU A 154 4.90 5.78 -9.59
N GLU A 155 5.00 4.59 -10.19
CA GLU A 155 4.61 4.34 -11.59
C GLU A 155 3.11 4.59 -11.84
N ASP A 156 2.28 4.45 -10.81
CA ASP A 156 0.84 4.75 -10.84
C ASP A 156 0.54 6.27 -10.78
N GLY A 157 1.57 7.11 -10.65
CA GLY A 157 1.47 8.56 -10.50
C GLY A 157 1.27 9.04 -9.06
N SER A 158 1.07 8.14 -8.10
CA SER A 158 0.94 8.46 -6.68
C SER A 158 2.21 9.10 -6.13
N ARG A 159 2.04 10.01 -5.15
CA ARG A 159 3.17 10.64 -4.46
C ARG A 159 3.47 9.91 -3.17
N VAL A 160 4.74 9.62 -2.94
CA VAL A 160 5.24 8.94 -1.75
C VAL A 160 6.20 9.86 -1.04
N ASN A 161 5.94 10.09 0.23
CA ASN A 161 6.91 10.69 1.14
C ASN A 161 7.25 9.68 2.22
N ALA A 162 8.54 9.39 2.40
CA ALA A 162 9.03 8.48 3.43
C ALA A 162 10.09 9.17 4.28
N ILE A 163 10.06 8.88 5.57
CA ILE A 163 11.02 9.34 6.57
C ILE A 163 11.47 8.13 7.39
N ILE A 164 12.78 7.97 7.54
CA ILE A 164 13.39 6.87 8.28
C ILE A 164 14.18 7.40 9.51
N PRO A 165 14.51 6.53 10.49
CA PRO A 165 15.45 6.89 11.53
C PRO A 165 16.80 7.38 10.94
N PRO A 166 17.46 8.37 11.54
CA PRO A 166 17.21 8.95 12.87
C PRO A 166 16.14 10.06 12.93
N LEU A 167 15.59 10.49 11.78
CA LEU A 167 14.65 11.62 11.75
C LEU A 167 13.27 11.25 12.32
N ALA A 168 12.85 9.99 12.16
CA ALA A 168 11.64 9.46 12.79
C ALA A 168 11.98 8.63 14.04
N LEU A 169 11.77 9.24 15.21
CA LEU A 169 12.08 8.64 16.53
C LEU A 169 11.26 7.37 16.80
N ASP A 170 10.00 7.35 16.37
CA ASP A 170 9.06 6.24 16.61
C ASP A 170 9.17 5.11 15.56
N GLY A 171 10.13 5.22 14.63
CA GLY A 171 10.32 4.30 13.51
C GLY A 171 9.90 4.90 12.17
N ALA A 172 10.18 4.18 11.08
CA ALA A 172 9.94 4.69 9.73
C ALA A 172 8.46 5.06 9.49
N ALA A 173 8.25 6.23 8.89
CA ALA A 173 6.94 6.76 8.55
C ALA A 173 6.83 6.98 7.04
N VAL A 174 5.67 6.65 6.47
CA VAL A 174 5.42 6.80 5.03
C VAL A 174 4.02 7.36 4.82
N SER A 175 3.90 8.32 3.91
CA SER A 175 2.63 8.79 3.39
C SER A 175 2.57 8.59 1.88
N ILE A 176 1.51 7.95 1.40
CA ILE A 176 1.25 7.73 -0.02
C ILE A 176 -0.06 8.43 -0.34
N ARG A 177 0.01 9.46 -1.20
CA ARG A 177 -1.17 10.18 -1.69
C ARG A 177 -1.45 9.72 -3.09
N ARG A 178 -2.58 9.02 -3.25
CA ARG A 178 -2.96 8.48 -4.54
C ARG A 178 -3.64 9.55 -5.37
N PHE A 179 -3.30 9.60 -6.64
CA PHE A 179 -4.11 10.34 -7.59
C PHE A 179 -5.36 9.52 -7.85
N GLY A 180 -6.51 10.02 -7.38
CA GLY A 180 -7.80 9.39 -7.64
C GLY A 180 -8.00 9.25 -9.15
N SER A 181 -8.37 8.04 -9.58
CA SER A 181 -8.60 7.71 -11.00
C SER A 181 -9.77 8.47 -11.62
N ASN A 182 -10.59 9.15 -10.81
CA ASN A 182 -11.72 9.93 -11.26
C ASN A 182 -11.47 11.43 -11.02
N PRO A 183 -11.07 12.21 -12.04
CA PRO A 183 -11.13 13.65 -11.96
C PRO A 183 -12.58 14.07 -11.67
N LEU A 184 -12.77 15.04 -10.77
CA LEU A 184 -14.09 15.59 -10.47
C LEU A 184 -14.72 16.15 -11.74
N LYS A 185 -15.88 15.65 -12.11
CA LYS A 185 -16.66 16.18 -13.22
C LYS A 185 -17.47 17.40 -12.78
N LEU A 186 -17.89 18.19 -13.75
CA LEU A 186 -18.78 19.34 -13.50
C LEU A 186 -20.07 18.93 -12.76
N GLU A 187 -20.63 17.78 -13.15
CA GLU A 187 -21.81 17.18 -12.51
C GLU A 187 -21.53 16.88 -11.02
N ASP A 188 -20.34 16.37 -10.70
CA ASP A 188 -19.94 16.13 -9.31
C ASP A 188 -19.86 17.43 -8.52
N LEU A 189 -19.34 18.51 -9.12
CA LEU A 189 -19.25 19.83 -8.46
C LEU A 189 -20.63 20.45 -8.18
N LEU A 190 -21.60 20.26 -9.09
CA LEU A 190 -22.99 20.67 -8.88
C LEU A 190 -23.64 19.83 -7.77
N ASN A 191 -23.42 18.51 -7.79
CA ASN A 191 -23.95 17.58 -6.78
C ASN A 191 -23.38 17.87 -5.39
N TYR A 192 -22.09 18.20 -5.29
CA TYR A 192 -21.44 18.63 -4.05
C TYR A 192 -21.81 20.05 -3.63
N LYS A 193 -22.66 20.75 -4.38
CA LYS A 193 -23.02 22.15 -4.18
C LYS A 193 -21.79 23.08 -4.08
N ALA A 194 -20.69 22.66 -4.70
CA ALA A 194 -19.49 23.48 -4.82
C ALA A 194 -19.70 24.58 -5.87
N PHE A 195 -20.51 24.31 -6.90
CA PHE A 195 -21.00 25.28 -7.86
C PHE A 195 -22.52 25.31 -7.91
N THR A 196 -23.07 26.48 -8.26
CA THR A 196 -24.44 26.61 -8.73
C THR A 196 -24.48 26.52 -10.26
N PRO A 197 -25.61 26.13 -10.88
CA PRO A 197 -25.74 26.11 -12.33
C PRO A 197 -25.37 27.43 -13.01
N GLU A 198 -25.69 28.56 -12.37
CA GLU A 198 -25.40 29.90 -12.90
C GLU A 198 -23.89 30.19 -12.90
N MET A 199 -23.16 29.75 -11.87
CA MET A 199 -21.69 29.87 -11.82
C MET A 199 -21.04 29.06 -12.94
N VAL A 200 -21.58 27.89 -13.24
CA VAL A 200 -21.11 27.05 -14.34
C VAL A 200 -21.30 27.77 -15.68
N MET A 201 -22.48 28.37 -15.92
CA MET A 201 -22.74 29.12 -17.14
C MET A 201 -21.80 30.32 -17.29
N LEU A 202 -21.53 31.03 -16.19
CA LEU A 202 -20.57 32.14 -16.18
C LEU A 202 -19.16 31.66 -16.54
N LEU A 203 -18.68 30.60 -15.87
CA LEU A 203 -17.37 29.99 -16.14
C LEU A 203 -17.25 29.51 -17.59
N GLU A 204 -18.29 28.86 -18.12
CA GLU A 204 -18.33 28.41 -19.52
C GLU A 204 -18.21 29.60 -20.49
N GLY A 205 -18.91 30.71 -20.20
CA GLY A 205 -18.80 31.96 -20.96
C GLY A 205 -17.39 32.55 -20.91
N CYS A 206 -16.78 32.61 -19.73
CA CYS A 206 -15.42 33.12 -19.54
C CYS A 206 -14.37 32.25 -20.27
N ILE A 207 -14.53 30.92 -20.26
CA ILE A 207 -13.66 29.98 -20.98
C ILE A 207 -13.81 30.17 -22.50
N LYS A 208 -15.04 30.25 -23.02
CA LYS A 208 -15.30 30.50 -24.45
C LYS A 208 -14.73 31.84 -24.92
N ALA A 209 -14.79 32.85 -24.06
CA ALA A 209 -14.19 34.17 -24.28
C ALA A 209 -12.66 34.21 -24.06
N ARG A 210 -12.04 33.08 -23.66
CA ARG A 210 -10.60 32.95 -23.37
C ARG A 210 -10.07 33.97 -22.36
N LEU A 211 -10.88 34.26 -21.34
CA LEU A 211 -10.45 35.13 -20.25
C LEU A 211 -9.46 34.41 -19.33
N ASN A 212 -8.43 35.13 -18.88
CA ASN A 212 -7.50 34.62 -17.89
C ASN A 212 -8.18 34.59 -16.53
N MET A 213 -8.27 33.41 -15.93
CA MET A 213 -8.89 33.22 -14.61
C MET A 213 -7.92 32.50 -13.68
N ILE A 214 -7.85 32.95 -12.43
CA ILE A 214 -7.07 32.31 -11.37
C ILE A 214 -8.05 31.77 -10.34
N ILE A 215 -7.99 30.45 -10.09
CA ILE A 215 -8.73 29.84 -9.00
C ILE A 215 -7.85 29.92 -7.76
N ALA A 216 -8.22 30.78 -6.82
CA ALA A 216 -7.54 30.93 -5.54
C ALA A 216 -8.36 30.25 -4.43
N GLY A 217 -7.65 29.59 -3.52
CA GLY A 217 -8.23 28.99 -2.33
C GLY A 217 -7.17 28.85 -1.25
N VAL A 218 -7.59 28.84 0.01
CA VAL A 218 -6.72 28.42 1.12
C VAL A 218 -6.48 26.91 1.03
N PRO A 219 -5.39 26.35 1.59
CA PRO A 219 -5.23 24.91 1.70
C PRO A 219 -6.32 24.35 2.62
N VAL A 220 -7.43 23.96 2.01
CA VAL A 220 -8.50 23.25 2.68
C VAL A 220 -8.03 21.80 2.77
N LEU A 221 -7.93 21.28 3.99
CA LEU A 221 -8.21 19.86 4.24
C LEU A 221 -9.58 19.61 3.63
N VAL A 222 -9.63 19.21 2.35
CA VAL A 222 -10.87 18.74 1.74
C VAL A 222 -11.20 17.44 2.45
N LYS A 223 -11.77 17.55 3.65
CA LYS A 223 -12.57 16.50 4.25
C LYS A 223 -13.67 16.28 3.24
N ARG A 224 -13.49 15.24 2.43
CA ARG A 224 -14.55 14.64 1.62
C ARG A 224 -15.64 14.16 2.58
N ARG A 225 -16.43 15.06 3.15
CA ARG A 225 -17.68 14.75 3.81
C ARG A 225 -18.76 14.81 2.74
N CYS A 226 -19.00 13.67 2.11
CA CYS A 226 -20.29 13.25 1.58
C CYS A 226 -20.32 11.73 1.74
#